data_AF-D8MX93-F1
#
_entry.id   AF-D8MX93-F1
#
_cell.length_a   1.000
_cell.length_b   1.000
_cell.length_c   1.000
_cell.angle_alpha   90.00
_cell.angle_beta   90.00
_cell.angle_gamma   90.00
#
_symmetry.space_group_name_H-M   'P 1'
#
loop_
_entity.id
_entity.type
_entity.pdbx_description
1 polymer ?
#
loop_
_entity_poly.entity_id
_entity_poly.type
_entity_poly.pdbx_seq_one_letter_code
_entity_poly.pdbx_strand_id
1 'polypeptide(L)'
;MKRALLTLLLCSAFASAEMSPAAVKHQIEEHGVNAFQAQVSESDWHSIIATKVAEGDAEWIAILPWFRALSNNEKTADLVEAAQRGLIRNPQAMLEALNSIDKMTPRGKVVHLDTDNICFGSIPDISKHSYLLFYAATKHALEEANNLAAKCLWVLDSVHDELMAEDRNGTKNWGTRAVPGY
;
A
#
# COMPACT_ATOMS: atom_id res chain seq x y z
N MET A 1 -50.19 -43.75 4.66
CA MET A 1 -48.90 -43.91 5.38
C MET A 1 -47.87 -44.34 4.33
N LYS A 2 -46.76 -43.69 4.03
CA LYS A 2 -45.86 -42.76 4.75
C LYS A 2 -45.37 -41.70 3.76
N ARG A 3 -45.25 -40.45 4.23
CA ARG A 3 -44.71 -39.30 3.47
C ARG A 3 -43.19 -39.45 3.35
N ALA A 4 -42.66 -39.40 2.14
CA ALA A 4 -41.23 -39.30 1.91
C ALA A 4 -40.79 -37.86 2.20
N LEU A 5 -39.99 -37.70 3.25
CA LEU A 5 -39.37 -36.44 3.65
C LEU A 5 -38.18 -36.21 2.71
N LEU A 6 -38.34 -35.33 1.72
CA LEU A 6 -37.24 -34.87 0.89
C LEU A 6 -36.55 -33.72 1.63
N THR A 7 -35.53 -34.06 2.44
CA THR A 7 -34.71 -33.06 3.11
C THR A 7 -33.80 -32.42 2.05
N LEU A 8 -34.19 -31.25 1.56
CA LEU A 8 -33.31 -30.34 0.82
C LEU A 8 -32.15 -29.96 1.74
N LEU A 9 -31.01 -30.64 1.59
CA LEU A 9 -29.73 -30.15 2.08
C LEU A 9 -29.44 -28.85 1.31
N LEU A 10 -29.72 -27.71 1.95
CA LEU A 10 -29.09 -26.45 1.59
C LEU A 10 -27.59 -26.64 1.77
N CYS A 11 -26.90 -26.85 0.65
CA CYS A 11 -25.46 -26.75 0.57
C CYS A 11 -25.12 -25.27 0.76
N SER A 12 -24.90 -24.85 2.01
CA SER A 12 -24.29 -23.56 2.33
C SER A 12 -22.82 -23.61 1.92
N ALA A 13 -22.60 -23.53 0.61
CA ALA A 13 -21.31 -23.20 0.03
C ALA A 13 -21.05 -21.71 0.28
N PHE A 14 -20.73 -21.35 1.52
CA PHE A 14 -19.83 -20.23 1.73
C PHE A 14 -18.45 -20.74 1.32
N ALA A 15 -18.23 -20.84 0.01
CA ALA A 15 -16.89 -20.75 -0.51
C ALA A 15 -16.36 -19.41 0.01
N SER A 16 -15.26 -19.44 0.75
CA SER A 16 -14.50 -18.23 1.08
C SER A 16 -14.13 -17.60 -0.25
N ALA A 17 -14.97 -16.71 -0.77
CA ALA A 17 -14.66 -15.98 -1.97
C ALA A 17 -13.49 -15.08 -1.58
N GLU A 18 -12.29 -15.44 -2.05
CA GLU A 18 -11.12 -14.58 -1.94
C GLU A 18 -11.53 -13.20 -2.44
N MET A 19 -11.42 -12.21 -1.56
CA MET A 19 -11.81 -10.83 -1.87
C MET A 19 -11.02 -10.41 -3.12
N SER A 20 -11.69 -10.00 -4.19
CA SER A 20 -11.02 -9.60 -5.44
C SER A 20 -11.04 -8.08 -5.60
N PRO A 21 -10.09 -7.47 -6.33
CA PRO A 21 -10.07 -6.03 -6.56
C PRO A 21 -11.37 -5.50 -7.16
N ALA A 22 -11.96 -6.25 -8.10
CA ALA A 22 -13.23 -5.90 -8.73
C ALA A 22 -14.39 -5.93 -7.73
N ALA A 23 -14.44 -6.95 -6.84
CA ALA A 23 -15.46 -7.03 -5.80
C ALA A 23 -15.34 -5.90 -4.78
N VAL A 24 -14.11 -5.55 -4.37
CA VAL A 24 -13.84 -4.41 -3.49
C VAL A 24 -14.32 -3.11 -4.12
N LYS A 25 -13.91 -2.85 -5.37
CA LYS A 25 -14.31 -1.65 -6.11
C LYS A 25 -15.83 -1.54 -6.19
N HIS A 26 -16.50 -2.62 -6.60
CA HIS A 26 -17.95 -2.68 -6.70
C HIS A 26 -18.62 -2.41 -5.34
N GLN A 27 -18.16 -3.04 -4.26
CA GLN A 27 -18.70 -2.85 -2.92
C GLN A 27 -18.58 -1.38 -2.46
N ILE A 28 -17.46 -0.73 -2.74
CA ILE A 28 -17.23 0.68 -2.38
C ILE A 28 -18.07 1.62 -3.24
N GLU A 29 -18.21 1.34 -4.53
CA GLU A 29 -19.06 2.13 -5.44
C GLU A 29 -20.54 2.02 -5.09
N GLU A 30 -21.03 0.83 -4.72
CA GLU A 30 -22.45 0.60 -4.39
C GLU A 30 -22.82 0.99 -2.98
N HIS A 31 -21.99 0.65 -1.99
CA HIS A 31 -22.34 0.78 -0.57
C HIS A 31 -21.55 1.87 0.15
N GLY A 32 -20.56 2.46 -0.50
CA GLY A 32 -19.70 3.47 0.06
C GLY A 32 -18.58 2.90 0.93
N VAL A 33 -17.55 3.72 1.11
CA VAL A 33 -16.31 3.34 1.80
C VAL A 33 -16.53 2.91 3.26
N ASN A 34 -17.45 3.56 3.98
CA ASN A 34 -17.74 3.25 5.38
C ASN A 34 -18.37 1.86 5.54
N ALA A 35 -19.24 1.45 4.60
CA ALA A 35 -19.88 0.13 4.65
C ALA A 35 -18.86 -0.97 4.37
N PHE A 36 -17.96 -0.77 3.41
CA PHE A 36 -16.86 -1.70 3.16
C PHE A 36 -15.92 -1.78 4.37
N GLN A 37 -15.57 -0.65 4.99
CA GLN A 37 -14.69 -0.63 6.16
C GLN A 37 -15.25 -1.45 7.33
N ALA A 38 -16.56 -1.43 7.53
CA ALA A 38 -17.24 -2.20 8.56
C ALA A 38 -17.28 -3.72 8.26
N GLN A 39 -17.07 -4.12 7.00
CA GLN A 39 -17.15 -5.51 6.55
C GLN A 39 -15.78 -6.17 6.38
N VAL A 40 -14.73 -5.40 6.06
CA VAL A 40 -13.37 -5.94 5.91
C VAL A 40 -12.79 -6.29 7.28
N SER A 41 -12.50 -7.57 7.50
CA SER A 41 -11.85 -8.02 8.72
C SER A 41 -10.40 -7.51 8.78
N GLU A 42 -9.84 -7.40 9.99
CA GLU A 42 -8.41 -7.05 10.15
C GLU A 42 -7.50 -8.09 9.49
N SER A 43 -7.85 -9.37 9.53
CA SER A 43 -7.07 -10.42 8.87
C SER A 43 -7.11 -10.30 7.34
N ASP A 44 -8.28 -10.00 6.76
CA ASP A 44 -8.39 -9.82 5.32
C ASP A 44 -7.63 -8.58 4.86
N TRP A 45 -7.71 -7.50 5.65
CA TRP A 45 -6.90 -6.31 5.44
C TRP A 45 -5.42 -6.69 5.37
N HIS A 46 -4.83 -7.17 6.47
CA HIS A 46 -3.40 -7.50 6.52
C HIS A 46 -2.97 -8.48 5.41
N SER A 47 -3.80 -9.47 5.09
CA SER A 47 -3.54 -10.40 4.00
C SER A 47 -3.44 -9.68 2.65
N ILE A 48 -4.40 -8.80 2.33
CA ILE A 48 -4.43 -8.04 1.08
C ILE A 48 -3.19 -7.17 0.93
N ILE A 49 -2.87 -6.32 1.91
CA ILE A 49 -1.68 -5.44 1.79
C ILE A 49 -0.39 -6.24 1.74
N ALA A 50 -0.21 -7.25 2.60
CA ALA A 50 1.05 -7.98 2.69
C ALA A 50 1.31 -8.86 1.46
N THR A 51 0.27 -9.48 0.89
CA THR A 51 0.42 -10.51 -0.16
C THR A 51 0.10 -10.01 -1.57
N LYS A 52 -0.58 -8.88 -1.72
CA LYS A 52 -0.97 -8.34 -3.02
C LYS A 52 -0.32 -6.99 -3.30
N VAL A 53 -0.63 -5.96 -2.49
CA VAL A 53 -0.09 -4.61 -2.69
C VAL A 53 1.43 -4.60 -2.56
N ALA A 54 1.94 -5.17 -1.47
CA ALA A 54 3.37 -5.18 -1.18
C ALA A 54 4.18 -6.10 -2.11
N GLU A 55 3.51 -7.03 -2.82
CA GLU A 55 4.11 -7.90 -3.81
C GLU A 55 4.05 -7.30 -5.25
N GLY A 56 3.45 -6.12 -5.42
CA GLY A 56 3.42 -5.44 -6.72
C GLY A 56 2.26 -5.85 -7.63
N ASP A 57 1.20 -6.46 -7.10
CA ASP A 57 0.04 -6.88 -7.90
C ASP A 57 -0.68 -5.66 -8.49
N ALA A 58 -0.67 -5.56 -9.82
CA ALA A 58 -1.17 -4.39 -10.53
C ALA A 58 -2.68 -4.14 -10.32
N GLU A 59 -3.49 -5.20 -10.19
CA GLU A 59 -4.94 -5.06 -10.01
C GLU A 59 -5.27 -4.52 -8.62
N TRP A 60 -4.54 -4.99 -7.60
CA TRP A 60 -4.67 -4.48 -6.24
C TRP A 60 -4.08 -3.08 -6.07
N ILE A 61 -2.98 -2.77 -6.76
CA ILE A 61 -2.41 -1.41 -6.79
C ILE A 61 -3.39 -0.41 -7.42
N ALA A 62 -4.07 -0.79 -8.50
CA ALA A 62 -5.00 0.08 -9.20
C ALA A 62 -6.18 0.56 -8.32
N ILE A 63 -6.50 -0.17 -7.24
CA ILE A 63 -7.57 0.19 -6.32
C ILE A 63 -7.09 0.91 -5.04
N LEU A 64 -5.79 1.21 -4.91
CA LEU A 64 -5.25 2.02 -3.80
C LEU A 64 -5.98 3.34 -3.53
N PRO A 65 -6.46 4.09 -4.55
CA PRO A 65 -7.24 5.31 -4.30
C PRO A 65 -8.47 5.08 -3.41
N TRP A 66 -9.06 3.88 -3.46
CA TRP A 66 -10.18 3.50 -2.62
C TRP A 66 -9.75 3.15 -1.20
N PHE A 67 -8.59 2.52 -1.03
CA PHE A 67 -8.03 2.18 0.28
C PHE A 67 -7.65 3.40 1.11
N ARG A 68 -7.21 4.50 0.47
CA ARG A 68 -6.98 5.78 1.16
C ARG A 68 -8.18 6.24 1.98
N ALA A 69 -9.39 6.00 1.48
CA ALA A 69 -10.61 6.43 2.16
C ALA A 69 -11.05 5.48 3.28
N LEU A 70 -10.44 4.30 3.40
CA LEU A 70 -10.71 3.29 4.43
C LEU A 70 -9.76 3.37 5.64
N SER A 71 -8.62 4.01 5.48
CA SER A 71 -7.51 3.84 6.41
C SER A 71 -7.63 4.79 7.61
N ASN A 72 -7.75 4.20 8.81
CA ASN A 72 -7.42 4.90 10.06
C ASN A 72 -5.88 4.98 10.21
N ASN A 73 -5.36 5.56 11.30
CA ASN A 73 -3.91 5.76 11.45
C ASN A 73 -3.10 4.46 11.34
N GLU A 74 -3.59 3.34 11.91
CA GLU A 74 -2.90 2.05 11.89
C GLU A 74 -2.91 1.43 10.48
N LYS A 75 -4.10 1.30 9.87
CA LYS A 75 -4.25 0.79 8.50
C LYS A 75 -3.49 1.63 7.48
N THR A 76 -3.33 2.92 7.75
CA THR A 76 -2.54 3.83 6.90
C THR A 76 -1.05 3.47 6.93
N ALA A 77 -0.50 3.13 8.10
CA ALA A 77 0.89 2.75 8.23
C ALA A 77 1.19 1.45 7.45
N ASP A 78 0.34 0.43 7.59
CA ASP A 78 0.48 -0.83 6.83
C ASP A 78 0.43 -0.59 5.34
N LEU A 79 -0.50 0.28 4.90
CA LEU A 79 -0.69 0.59 3.49
C LEU A 79 0.49 1.37 2.92
N VAL A 80 1.10 2.27 3.70
CA VAL A 80 2.31 3.00 3.32
C VAL A 80 3.50 2.05 3.16
N GLU A 81 3.74 1.19 4.14
CA GLU A 81 4.84 0.22 4.07
C GLU A 81 4.64 -0.76 2.90
N ALA A 82 3.40 -1.24 2.70
CA ALA A 82 3.04 -2.08 1.56
C ALA A 82 3.22 -1.34 0.22
N ALA A 83 2.81 -0.08 0.11
CA ALA A 83 2.98 0.71 -1.10
C ALA A 83 4.46 0.97 -1.42
N GLN A 84 5.30 1.19 -0.41
CA GLN A 84 6.75 1.32 -0.58
C GLN A 84 7.38 0.02 -1.12
N ARG A 85 6.97 -1.16 -0.61
CA ARG A 85 7.39 -2.45 -1.16
C ARG A 85 6.85 -2.68 -2.57
N GLY A 86 5.60 -2.32 -2.83
CA GLY A 86 4.95 -2.40 -4.14
C GLY A 86 5.64 -1.50 -5.17
N LEU A 87 6.12 -0.31 -4.77
CA LEU A 87 6.87 0.61 -5.61
C LEU A 87 8.15 -0.02 -6.15
N ILE A 88 8.89 -0.74 -5.30
CA ILE A 88 10.10 -1.47 -5.70
C ILE A 88 9.78 -2.56 -6.72
N ARG A 89 8.65 -3.25 -6.57
CA ARG A 89 8.30 -4.45 -7.36
C ARG A 89 7.58 -4.14 -8.66
N ASN A 90 6.76 -3.10 -8.68
CA ASN A 90 5.98 -2.69 -9.84
C ASN A 90 5.86 -1.15 -9.87
N PRO A 91 6.96 -0.45 -10.20
CA PRO A 91 7.04 0.99 -10.09
C PRO A 91 6.02 1.68 -11.00
N GLN A 92 5.78 1.16 -12.20
CA GLN A 92 4.83 1.77 -13.13
C GLN A 92 3.40 1.78 -12.57
N ALA A 93 2.87 0.63 -12.17
CA ALA A 93 1.51 0.54 -11.65
C ALA A 93 1.36 1.39 -10.38
N MET A 94 2.37 1.37 -9.50
CA MET A 94 2.34 2.15 -8.26
C MET A 94 2.33 3.66 -8.54
N LEU A 95 3.20 4.16 -9.43
CA LEU A 95 3.25 5.57 -9.78
C LEU A 95 1.95 6.05 -10.46
N GLU A 96 1.31 5.21 -11.27
CA GLU A 96 -0.01 5.51 -11.86
C GLU A 96 -1.10 5.64 -10.79
N ALA A 97 -1.09 4.75 -9.79
CA ALA A 97 -2.01 4.80 -8.65
C ALA A 97 -1.76 6.04 -7.77
N LEU A 98 -0.51 6.34 -7.43
CA LEU A 98 -0.12 7.51 -6.64
C LEU A 98 -0.48 8.82 -7.33
N ASN A 99 -0.25 8.93 -8.64
CA ASN A 99 -0.67 10.10 -9.43
C ASN A 99 -2.20 10.29 -9.40
N SER A 100 -2.97 9.20 -9.36
CA SER A 100 -4.42 9.27 -9.21
C SER A 100 -4.82 9.77 -7.82
N ILE A 101 -4.13 9.30 -6.78
CA ILE A 101 -4.33 9.75 -5.39
C ILE A 101 -4.00 11.23 -5.22
N ASP A 102 -2.86 11.69 -5.78
CA ASP A 102 -2.43 13.08 -5.74
C ASP A 102 -3.50 14.00 -6.34
N LYS A 103 -4.08 13.62 -7.49
CA LYS A 103 -5.16 14.39 -8.15
C LYS A 103 -6.45 14.43 -7.33
N MET A 104 -6.74 13.38 -6.56
CA MET A 104 -7.90 13.28 -5.68
C MET A 104 -7.65 13.93 -4.30
N THR A 105 -6.46 14.46 -4.05
CA THR A 105 -6.11 15.08 -2.77
C THR A 105 -6.34 16.59 -2.84
N PRO A 106 -7.28 17.15 -2.06
CA PRO A 106 -7.47 18.59 -2.03
C PRO A 106 -6.20 19.30 -1.59
N ARG A 107 -5.86 20.41 -2.25
CA ARG A 107 -4.69 21.23 -1.90
C ARG A 107 -4.74 21.61 -0.41
N GLY A 108 -3.61 21.42 0.29
CA GLY A 108 -3.47 21.74 1.71
C GLY A 108 -3.96 20.66 2.68
N LYS A 109 -4.35 19.47 2.20
CA LYS A 109 -4.60 18.29 3.04
C LYS A 109 -3.37 17.40 3.08
N VAL A 110 -2.94 17.01 4.28
CA VAL A 110 -1.91 15.99 4.49
C VAL A 110 -2.53 14.62 4.18
N VAL A 111 -1.91 13.87 3.27
CA VAL A 111 -2.31 12.49 2.93
C VAL A 111 -1.06 11.62 3.00
N HIS A 112 -1.08 10.62 3.87
CA HIS A 112 0.10 9.75 4.08
C HIS A 112 0.36 8.78 2.92
N LEU A 113 -0.62 8.58 2.03
CA LEU A 113 -0.54 7.73 0.83
C LEU A 113 -0.44 8.59 -0.45
N ASP A 114 0.36 9.65 -0.43
CA ASP A 114 0.66 10.45 -1.63
C ASP A 114 2.02 10.08 -2.23
N THR A 115 2.31 10.59 -3.44
CA THR A 115 3.59 10.30 -4.10
C THR A 115 4.78 10.62 -3.20
N ASP A 116 4.76 11.77 -2.52
CA ASP A 116 5.92 12.24 -1.77
C ASP A 116 6.23 11.29 -0.60
N ASN A 117 5.22 10.89 0.17
CA ASN A 117 5.39 9.98 1.32
C ASN A 117 5.81 8.55 0.90
N ILE A 118 5.31 8.05 -0.22
CA ILE A 118 5.68 6.70 -0.69
C ILE A 118 7.08 6.69 -1.29
N CYS A 119 7.49 7.76 -1.95
CA CYS A 119 8.78 7.81 -2.65
C CYS A 119 9.99 7.88 -1.72
N PHE A 120 9.91 8.46 -0.51
CA PHE A 120 11.09 8.56 0.36
C PHE A 120 11.24 7.46 1.41
N GLY A 121 10.21 6.64 1.66
CA GLY A 121 10.34 5.54 2.60
C GLY A 121 10.23 5.94 4.08
N SER A 122 9.36 6.89 4.44
CA SER A 122 9.20 7.28 5.85
C SER A 122 8.58 6.15 6.65
N ILE A 123 9.41 5.41 7.38
CA ILE A 123 8.89 4.45 8.34
C ILE A 123 9.49 4.73 9.70
N PRO A 124 8.64 4.91 10.73
CA PRO A 124 9.10 5.13 12.09
C PRO A 124 10.11 4.06 12.54
N ASP A 125 11.10 4.52 13.29
CA ASP A 125 12.11 3.69 13.94
C ASP A 125 12.90 2.75 13.01
N ILE A 126 12.96 3.04 11.71
CA ILE A 126 13.73 2.24 10.74
C ILE A 126 15.23 2.31 11.01
N SER A 127 15.91 1.16 10.91
CA SER A 127 17.36 1.09 11.00
C SER A 127 18.02 1.68 9.75
N LYS A 128 19.23 2.25 9.91
CA LYS A 128 20.04 2.75 8.79
C LYS A 128 20.21 1.72 7.69
N HIS A 129 20.44 0.47 8.07
CA HIS A 129 20.62 -0.62 7.11
C HIS A 129 19.37 -0.83 6.24
N SER A 130 18.18 -0.91 6.86
CA SER A 130 16.93 -1.13 6.12
C SER A 130 16.58 0.07 5.24
N TYR A 131 16.85 1.29 5.73
CA TYR A 131 16.69 2.50 4.91
C TYR A 131 17.59 2.48 3.67
N LEU A 132 18.87 2.11 3.80
CA LEU A 132 19.79 2.04 2.67
C LEU A 132 19.41 0.96 1.66
N LEU A 133 18.87 -0.19 2.13
CA LEU A 133 18.30 -1.21 1.25
C LEU A 133 17.10 -0.67 0.48
N PHE A 134 16.15 -0.04 1.17
CA PHE A 134 14.99 0.61 0.56
C PHE A 134 15.43 1.62 -0.50
N TYR A 135 16.38 2.51 -0.18
CA TYR A 135 16.88 3.53 -1.09
C TYR A 135 17.46 2.91 -2.37
N ALA A 136 18.36 1.94 -2.23
CA ALA A 136 19.01 1.31 -3.37
C ALA A 136 18.01 0.56 -4.27
N ALA A 137 17.12 -0.23 -3.67
CA ALA A 137 16.11 -1.01 -4.40
C ALA A 137 15.10 -0.10 -5.11
N THR A 138 14.62 0.94 -4.42
CA THR A 138 13.65 1.90 -4.98
C THR A 138 14.27 2.72 -6.09
N LYS A 139 15.50 3.21 -5.91
CA LYS A 139 16.21 3.96 -6.95
C LYS A 139 16.36 3.14 -8.23
N HIS A 140 16.84 1.90 -8.10
CA HIS A 140 16.98 1.00 -9.24
C HIS A 140 15.64 0.78 -9.96
N ALA A 141 14.57 0.46 -9.24
CA ALA A 141 13.25 0.25 -9.82
C ALA A 141 12.71 1.50 -10.54
N LEU A 142 12.94 2.68 -9.97
CA LEU A 142 12.49 3.95 -10.54
C LEU A 142 13.30 4.37 -11.77
N GLU A 143 14.61 4.09 -11.81
CA GLU A 143 15.47 4.36 -12.97
C GLU A 143 15.09 3.50 -14.19
N GLU A 144 14.55 2.30 -13.96
CA GLU A 144 14.01 1.43 -15.01
C GLU A 144 12.58 1.79 -15.44
N ALA A 145 11.90 2.65 -14.66
CA ALA A 145 10.53 3.08 -14.93
C ALA A 145 10.48 4.27 -15.91
N ASN A 146 9.29 4.49 -16.48
CA ASN A 146 9.07 5.57 -17.46
C ASN A 146 9.11 6.98 -16.83
N ASN A 147 8.77 8.00 -17.61
CA ASN A 147 8.78 9.41 -17.19
C ASN A 147 7.95 9.73 -15.92
N LEU A 148 7.03 8.87 -15.48
CA LEU A 148 6.30 9.04 -14.23
C LEU A 148 7.21 8.99 -12.99
N ALA A 149 8.39 8.35 -13.11
CA ALA A 149 9.31 8.17 -11.99
C ALA A 149 10.12 9.42 -11.63
N ALA A 150 10.21 10.42 -12.50
CA ALA A 150 11.11 11.56 -12.33
C ALA A 150 10.87 12.33 -11.01
N LYS A 151 9.60 12.55 -10.64
CA LYS A 151 9.25 13.19 -9.36
C LYS A 151 9.68 12.32 -8.17
N CYS A 152 9.41 11.01 -8.26
CA CYS A 152 9.71 10.06 -7.20
C CYS A 152 11.21 9.92 -6.96
N LEU A 153 12.00 9.86 -8.05
CA LEU A 153 13.47 9.88 -8.00
C LEU A 153 14.00 11.14 -7.33
N TRP A 154 13.47 12.30 -7.70
CA TRP A 154 13.88 13.56 -7.10
C TRP A 154 13.61 13.61 -5.59
N VAL A 155 12.42 13.15 -5.15
CA VAL A 155 12.08 13.05 -3.73
C VAL A 155 13.02 12.08 -3.01
N LEU A 156 13.21 10.88 -3.56
CA LEU A 156 14.05 9.84 -2.99
C LEU A 156 15.50 10.31 -2.80
N ASP A 157 16.11 10.92 -3.82
CA ASP A 157 17.48 11.42 -3.76
C ASP A 157 17.62 12.62 -2.81
N SER A 158 16.66 13.55 -2.81
CA SER A 158 16.71 14.73 -1.92
C SER A 158 16.68 14.32 -0.45
N VAL A 159 15.80 13.39 -0.08
CA VAL A 159 15.71 12.91 1.30
C VAL A 159 16.92 12.06 1.66
N HIS A 160 17.45 11.26 0.72
CA HIS A 160 18.69 10.51 0.95
C HIS A 160 19.86 11.43 1.28
N ASP A 161 20.06 12.46 0.49
CA ASP A 161 21.15 13.41 0.70
C ASP A 161 21.03 14.12 2.05
N GLU A 162 19.81 14.52 2.43
CA GLU A 162 19.52 15.11 3.74
C GLU A 162 19.84 14.15 4.89
N LEU A 163 19.26 12.94 4.89
CA LEU A 163 19.46 11.96 5.96
C LEU A 163 20.93 11.52 6.08
N MET A 164 21.65 11.41 4.95
CA MET A 164 23.07 11.09 4.96
C MET A 164 23.93 12.28 5.40
N ALA A 165 23.50 13.52 5.19
CA ALA A 165 24.17 14.70 5.76
C ALA A 165 23.98 14.76 7.28
N GLU A 166 22.77 14.49 7.77
CA GLU A 166 22.46 14.36 9.20
C GLU A 166 23.20 13.17 9.86
N ASP A 167 23.40 12.07 9.13
CA ASP A 167 24.18 10.94 9.64
C ASP A 167 25.66 11.31 9.78
N ARG A 168 26.23 11.99 8.77
CA ARG A 168 27.63 12.43 8.80
C ARG A 168 27.91 13.47 9.87
N ASN A 169 26.97 14.38 10.15
CA ASN A 169 27.13 15.41 11.16
C ASN A 169 26.75 14.92 12.58
N GLY A 170 26.24 13.69 12.71
CA GLY A 170 25.83 13.08 13.97
C GLY A 170 24.48 13.54 14.53
N THR A 171 23.66 14.24 13.74
CA THR A 171 22.31 14.68 14.16
C THR A 171 21.22 13.67 13.82
N LYS A 172 21.50 12.70 12.94
CA LYS A 172 20.55 11.64 12.61
C LYS A 172 20.50 10.58 13.70
N ASN A 173 19.34 10.45 14.33
CA ASN A 173 19.00 9.28 15.13
C ASN A 173 18.31 8.24 14.25
N TRP A 174 18.99 7.13 13.99
CA TRP A 174 18.41 5.96 13.36
C TRP A 174 17.67 5.11 14.41
N GLY A 175 16.59 4.45 13.99
CA GLY A 175 15.93 3.48 14.83
C GLY A 175 16.60 2.10 14.76
N THR A 176 15.93 1.09 15.30
CA THR A 176 16.43 -0.28 15.39
C THR A 176 15.60 -1.28 14.59
N ARG A 177 14.45 -0.86 14.03
CA ARG A 177 13.54 -1.74 13.32
C ARG A 177 14.16 -2.16 11.98
N ALA A 178 14.35 -3.47 11.83
CA ALA A 178 14.65 -4.06 10.55
C ALA A 178 13.34 -4.22 9.75
N VAL A 179 13.38 -3.89 8.46
CA VAL A 179 12.23 -4.10 7.56
C VAL A 179 12.59 -5.16 6.54
N PRO A 180 12.07 -6.39 6.68
CA PRO A 180 12.35 -7.46 5.74
C PRO A 180 11.78 -7.16 4.34
N GLY A 181 12.52 -7.53 3.29
CA GLY A 181 12.00 -7.48 1.92
C GLY A 181 12.17 -6.13 1.21
N TYR A 182 13.00 -5.23 1.76
CA TYR A 182 13.75 -4.24 0.99
C TYR A 182 15.10 -4.80 0.52
#